data_AF-A0A316MDC3-F1
#
_entry.id   AF-A0A316MDC3-F1
#
_cell.length_a   1.000
_cell.length_b   1.000
_cell.length_c   1.000
_cell.angle_alpha   90.00
_cell.angle_beta   90.00
_cell.angle_gamma   90.00
#
_symmetry.space_group_name_H-M   'P 1'
#
loop_
_entity.id
_entity.type
_entity.pdbx_description
1 polymer ?
#
loop_
_entity_poly.entity_id
_entity_poly.type
_entity_poly.pdbx_seq_one_letter_code
_entity_poly.pdbx_strand_id
1 'polypeptide(L)'
;PTIVEMVILLLAFEILREASIRMPNNVGQALSIVGALVLGQAAVEAKLISAPMVIIIALTGTTSMLIPTMGGAEIITRIGLLALTATLGMVGFTLGYLVLFFHLASLQTFGVPYLSLADNRKGSQKHDSFVRARWGRLRYRKLFSTPEEKLEMGLGGENQEP
;
A
#
# COMPACT_ATOMS: atom_id res chain seq x y z
N PRO A 1 -10.74 -27.68 1.57
CA PRO A 1 -10.62 -26.72 2.69
C PRO A 1 -10.28 -25.33 2.15
N THR A 2 -10.99 -24.29 2.59
CA THR A 2 -10.92 -22.94 2.00
C THR A 2 -9.52 -22.33 2.01
N ILE A 3 -8.72 -22.63 3.04
CA ILE A 3 -7.32 -22.16 3.14
C ILE A 3 -6.46 -22.75 2.01
N VAL A 4 -6.62 -24.04 1.72
CA VAL A 4 -5.86 -24.75 0.66
C VAL A 4 -6.23 -24.18 -0.71
N GLU A 5 -7.52 -23.94 -0.95
CA GLU A 5 -8.02 -23.29 -2.16
C GLU A 5 -7.38 -21.90 -2.34
N MET A 6 -7.31 -21.13 -1.25
CA MET A 6 -6.75 -19.77 -1.27
C MET A 6 -5.26 -19.77 -1.60
N VAL A 7 -4.47 -20.65 -0.96
CA VAL A 7 -3.03 -20.74 -1.18
C VAL A 7 -2.70 -21.13 -2.62
N ILE A 8 -3.39 -22.12 -3.18
CA ILE A 8 -3.16 -22.59 -4.55
C ILE A 8 -3.42 -21.47 -5.57
N LEU A 9 -4.58 -20.81 -5.47
CA LEU A 9 -4.96 -19.75 -6.40
C LEU A 9 -4.12 -18.49 -6.23
N LEU A 10 -3.75 -18.14 -4.99
CA LEU A 10 -2.82 -17.03 -4.73
C LEU A 10 -1.47 -17.30 -5.38
N LEU A 11 -0.91 -18.49 -5.19
CA LEU A 11 0.37 -18.84 -5.80
C LEU A 11 0.30 -18.79 -7.33
N ALA A 12 -0.76 -19.34 -7.92
CA ALA A 12 -0.99 -19.27 -9.36
C ALA A 12 -1.09 -17.82 -9.86
N PHE A 13 -1.79 -16.96 -9.13
CA PHE A 13 -1.93 -15.55 -9.48
C PHE A 13 -0.61 -14.79 -9.38
N GLU A 14 0.20 -15.03 -8.34
CA GLU A 14 1.52 -14.42 -8.19
C GLU A 14 2.48 -14.83 -9.32
N ILE A 15 2.46 -16.11 -9.71
CA ILE A 15 3.25 -16.61 -10.86
C ILE A 15 2.81 -15.91 -12.15
N LEU A 16 1.50 -15.84 -12.40
CA LEU A 16 0.95 -15.13 -13.55
C LEU A 16 1.34 -13.65 -13.55
N ARG A 17 1.28 -13.00 -12.38
CA ARG A 17 1.65 -11.60 -12.22
C ARG A 17 3.12 -11.39 -12.56
N GLU A 18 4.03 -12.15 -11.97
CA GLU A 18 5.47 -12.04 -12.23
C GLU A 18 5.84 -12.32 -13.69
N ALA A 19 5.15 -13.29 -14.32
CA ALA A 19 5.29 -13.54 -15.74
C ALA A 19 4.76 -12.37 -16.58
N SER A 20 3.61 -11.80 -16.24
CA SER A 20 2.99 -10.73 -17.01
C SER A 20 3.81 -9.42 -17.00
N ILE A 21 4.46 -9.10 -15.89
CA ILE A 21 5.30 -7.89 -15.76
C ILE A 21 6.67 -8.06 -16.43
N ARG A 22 7.15 -9.29 -16.61
CA ARG A 22 8.44 -9.59 -17.25
C ARG A 22 8.33 -9.69 -18.77
N MET A 23 7.14 -9.96 -19.29
CA MET A 23 6.90 -10.08 -20.72
C MET A 23 6.69 -8.71 -21.37
N PRO A 24 7.01 -8.54 -22.66
CA PRO A 24 6.69 -7.32 -23.40
C PRO A 24 5.18 -7.07 -23.43
N ASN A 25 4.76 -5.80 -23.44
CA ASN A 25 3.38 -5.34 -23.23
C ASN A 25 2.30 -6.18 -23.95
N ASN A 26 2.51 -6.53 -25.23
CA ASN A 26 1.54 -7.28 -26.03
C ASN A 26 1.33 -8.72 -25.51
N VAL A 27 2.41 -9.35 -25.04
CA VAL A 27 2.39 -10.71 -24.49
C VAL A 27 1.89 -10.68 -23.04
N GLY A 28 2.29 -9.69 -22.25
CA GLY A 28 1.83 -9.52 -20.87
C GLY A 28 0.31 -9.32 -20.78
N GLN A 29 -0.27 -8.53 -21.70
CA GLN A 29 -1.72 -8.32 -21.76
C GLN A 29 -2.47 -9.59 -22.17
N ALA A 30 -1.97 -10.31 -23.18
CA ALA A 30 -2.53 -11.61 -23.59
C ALA A 30 -2.49 -12.63 -22.44
N LEU A 31 -1.35 -12.71 -21.73
CA LEU A 31 -1.18 -13.61 -20.59
C LEU A 31 -2.12 -13.28 -19.43
N SER A 32 -2.37 -11.99 -19.16
CA SER A 32 -3.31 -11.57 -18.13
C SER A 32 -4.76 -11.97 -18.46
N ILE A 33 -5.20 -11.75 -19.71
CA ILE A 33 -6.56 -12.13 -20.15
C ILE A 33 -6.72 -13.65 -20.13
N VAL A 34 -5.80 -14.38 -20.75
CA VAL A 34 -5.85 -15.85 -20.82
C VAL A 34 -5.71 -16.46 -19.42
N GLY A 35 -4.82 -15.93 -18.59
CA GLY A 35 -4.66 -16.34 -17.21
C GLY A 35 -5.94 -16.16 -16.40
N ALA A 36 -6.55 -14.96 -16.42
CA ALA A 36 -7.77 -14.72 -15.64
C ALA A 36 -8.95 -15.62 -16.06
N LEU A 37 -9.17 -15.79 -17.37
CA LEU A 37 -10.27 -16.61 -17.89
C LEU A 37 -10.00 -18.10 -17.73
N VAL A 38 -8.87 -18.61 -18.22
CA VAL A 38 -8.61 -20.05 -18.30
C VAL A 38 -8.31 -20.63 -16.93
N LEU A 39 -7.48 -20.00 -16.09
CA LEU A 39 -7.23 -20.50 -14.73
C LEU A 39 -8.48 -20.39 -13.87
N GLY A 40 -9.26 -19.31 -14.00
CA GLY A 40 -10.51 -19.12 -13.26
C GLY A 40 -11.56 -20.18 -13.61
N GLN A 41 -11.81 -20.41 -14.91
CA GLN A 41 -12.77 -21.40 -15.37
C GLN A 41 -12.32 -22.82 -15.03
N ALA A 42 -11.06 -23.17 -15.31
CA ALA A 42 -10.53 -24.51 -15.02
C ALA A 42 -10.56 -24.82 -13.52
N ALA A 43 -10.28 -23.85 -12.65
CA ALA A 43 -10.36 -24.00 -11.21
C ALA A 43 -11.77 -24.34 -10.70
N VAL A 44 -12.79 -23.70 -11.28
CA VAL A 44 -14.20 -23.93 -10.92
C VAL A 44 -14.71 -25.25 -11.51
N GLU A 45 -14.40 -25.54 -12.78
CA GLU A 45 -14.80 -26.77 -13.46
C GLU A 45 -14.19 -28.02 -12.82
N ALA A 46 -12.93 -27.94 -12.41
CA ALA A 46 -12.26 -29.00 -11.66
C ALA A 46 -12.82 -29.19 -10.24
N LYS A 47 -13.79 -28.36 -9.81
CA LYS A 47 -14.36 -28.32 -8.45
C LYS A 47 -13.28 -28.19 -7.37
N LEU A 48 -12.13 -27.63 -7.74
CA LEU A 48 -11.02 -27.41 -6.82
C LEU A 48 -11.29 -26.19 -5.96
N ILE A 49 -11.92 -25.14 -6.52
CA ILE A 49 -12.20 -23.88 -5.83
C ILE A 49 -13.67 -23.47 -6.00
N SER A 50 -14.24 -22.87 -4.96
CA SER A 50 -15.57 -22.27 -4.99
C SER A 50 -15.63 -20.93 -5.77
N ALA A 51 -16.72 -20.69 -6.50
CA ALA A 51 -16.90 -19.46 -7.30
C ALA A 51 -16.70 -18.14 -6.52
N PRO A 52 -17.20 -17.98 -5.27
CA PRO A 52 -16.96 -16.77 -4.49
C PRO A 52 -15.47 -16.51 -4.21
N MET A 53 -14.67 -17.56 -4.01
CA MET A 53 -13.24 -17.43 -3.76
C MET A 53 -12.48 -16.95 -5.00
N VAL A 54 -12.88 -17.42 -6.19
CA VAL A 54 -12.29 -16.96 -7.45
C VAL A 54 -12.48 -15.45 -7.63
N ILE A 55 -13.67 -14.92 -7.30
CA ILE A 55 -13.96 -13.48 -7.38
C ILE A 55 -13.05 -12.69 -6.45
N ILE A 56 -12.91 -13.10 -5.18
CA ILE A 56 -12.08 -12.40 -4.19
C ILE A 56 -10.61 -12.38 -4.63
N ILE A 57 -10.10 -13.49 -5.16
CA ILE A 57 -8.69 -13.60 -5.58
C ILE A 57 -8.45 -12.81 -6.88
N ALA A 58 -9.37 -12.85 -7.83
CA ALA A 58 -9.26 -12.05 -9.07
C ALA A 58 -9.24 -10.54 -8.77
N LEU A 59 -10.07 -10.07 -7.84
CA LEU A 59 -10.05 -8.67 -7.38
C LEU A 59 -8.71 -8.33 -6.71
N THR A 60 -8.28 -9.15 -5.75
CA THR A 60 -7.01 -8.96 -5.03
C THR A 60 -5.83 -8.89 -6.01
N GLY A 61 -5.81 -9.81 -6.97
CA GLY A 61 -4.78 -9.90 -7.98
C GLY A 61 -4.77 -8.71 -8.96
N THR A 62 -5.94 -8.26 -9.40
CA THR A 62 -6.06 -7.07 -10.26
C THR A 62 -5.59 -5.82 -9.53
N THR A 63 -5.94 -5.66 -8.25
CA THR A 63 -5.46 -4.55 -7.41
C THR A 63 -3.93 -4.57 -7.26
N SER A 64 -3.32 -5.74 -7.14
CA SER A 64 -1.86 -5.89 -7.06
C SER A 64 -1.13 -5.43 -8.33
N MET A 65 -1.82 -5.39 -9.48
CA MET A 65 -1.26 -4.85 -10.74
C MET A 65 -1.34 -3.31 -10.82
N LEU A 66 -2.17 -2.67 -10.00
CA LEU A 66 -2.34 -1.21 -10.01
C LEU A 66 -1.11 -0.48 -9.45
N ILE A 67 -0.40 -1.09 -8.50
CA ILE A 67 0.79 -0.52 -7.85
C ILE A 67 1.97 -1.51 -8.00
N PRO A 68 2.62 -1.57 -9.17
CA PRO A 68 3.68 -2.55 -9.44
C PRO A 68 4.94 -2.31 -8.62
N THR A 69 5.13 -1.09 -8.10
CA THR A 69 6.34 -0.68 -7.35
C THR A 69 6.46 -1.28 -5.95
N MET A 70 5.37 -1.84 -5.40
CA MET A 70 5.30 -2.40 -4.04
C MET A 70 5.48 -3.92 -3.98
N GLY A 71 6.00 -4.55 -5.04
CA GLY A 71 5.89 -6.00 -5.28
C GLY A 71 6.33 -6.91 -4.13
N GLY A 72 7.41 -6.59 -3.42
CA GLY A 72 7.90 -7.45 -2.33
C GLY A 72 7.10 -7.34 -1.03
N ALA A 73 6.73 -6.12 -0.64
CA ALA A 73 6.06 -5.87 0.64
C ALA A 73 4.62 -6.41 0.66
N GLU A 74 3.93 -6.33 -0.47
CA GLU A 74 2.58 -6.86 -0.63
C GLU A 74 2.54 -8.40 -0.44
N ILE A 75 3.47 -9.11 -1.06
CA ILE A 75 3.53 -10.57 -1.00
C ILE A 75 3.81 -11.03 0.43
N ILE A 76 4.80 -10.42 1.10
CA ILE A 76 5.20 -10.80 2.46
C ILE A 76 4.06 -10.55 3.45
N THR A 77 3.42 -9.38 3.38
CA THR A 77 2.32 -9.03 4.28
C THR A 77 1.12 -9.96 4.07
N ARG A 78 0.77 -10.28 2.82
CA ARG A 78 -0.34 -11.18 2.50
C ARG A 78 -0.09 -12.62 2.98
N ILE A 79 1.10 -13.17 2.71
CA ILE A 79 1.46 -14.52 3.16
C ILE A 79 1.47 -14.58 4.69
N GLY A 80 1.99 -13.55 5.37
CA GLY A 80 1.98 -13.47 6.83
C GLY A 80 0.56 -13.44 7.42
N LEU A 81 -0.33 -12.59 6.88
CA LEU A 81 -1.73 -12.53 7.30
C LEU A 81 -2.47 -13.86 7.03
N LEU A 82 -2.21 -14.51 5.90
CA LEU A 82 -2.80 -15.79 5.56
C LEU A 82 -2.35 -16.90 6.51
N ALA A 83 -1.06 -16.95 6.86
CA ALA A 83 -0.53 -17.92 7.81
C ALA A 83 -1.11 -17.76 9.23
N LEU A 84 -1.26 -16.50 9.69
CA LEU A 84 -1.91 -16.20 10.97
C LEU A 84 -3.39 -16.59 10.95
N THR A 85 -4.09 -16.31 9.85
CA THR A 85 -5.49 -16.66 9.68
C THR A 85 -5.69 -18.18 9.57
N ALA A 86 -4.74 -18.89 8.96
CA ALA A 86 -4.80 -20.34 8.82
C ALA A 86 -4.62 -21.07 10.16
N THR A 87 -3.81 -20.53 11.07
CA THR A 87 -3.53 -21.14 12.38
C THR A 87 -4.54 -20.74 13.45
N LEU A 88 -4.94 -19.47 13.49
CA LEU A 88 -5.77 -18.89 14.55
C LEU A 88 -7.18 -18.46 14.07
N GLY A 89 -7.50 -18.66 12.79
CA GLY A 89 -8.77 -18.25 12.21
C GLY A 89 -8.94 -16.73 12.16
N MET A 90 -10.16 -16.26 12.42
CA MET A 90 -10.51 -14.83 12.40
C MET A 90 -9.72 -14.02 13.45
N VAL A 91 -9.36 -14.63 14.59
CA VAL A 91 -8.54 -13.97 15.62
C VAL A 91 -7.14 -13.68 15.09
N GLY A 92 -6.55 -14.60 14.33
CA GLY A 92 -5.25 -14.41 13.69
C GLY A 92 -5.27 -13.27 12.67
N PHE A 93 -6.35 -13.16 11.89
CA PHE A 93 -6.54 -12.05 10.96
C PHE A 93 -6.58 -10.70 11.69
N THR A 94 -7.40 -10.57 12.73
CA THR A 94 -7.52 -9.31 13.49
C THR A 94 -6.21 -8.92 14.15
N LEU A 95 -5.51 -9.85 14.79
CA LEU A 95 -4.21 -9.60 15.42
C LEU A 95 -3.14 -9.22 14.39
N GLY A 96 -3.04 -9.97 13.29
CA GLY A 96 -2.10 -9.66 12.21
C GLY A 96 -2.34 -8.27 11.61
N TYR A 97 -3.60 -7.91 11.43
CA TYR A 97 -3.98 -6.59 10.92
C TYR A 97 -3.66 -5.46 11.91
N LEU A 98 -3.86 -5.67 13.21
CA LEU A 98 -3.47 -4.71 14.25
C LEU A 98 -1.96 -4.50 14.31
N VAL A 99 -1.17 -5.58 14.23
CA VAL A 99 0.29 -5.49 14.17
C VAL A 99 0.74 -4.70 12.95
N LEU A 100 0.14 -4.95 11.78
CA LEU A 100 0.40 -4.18 10.57
C LEU A 100 0.06 -2.69 10.76
N PHE A 101 -1.09 -2.39 11.39
CA PHE A 101 -1.51 -1.02 11.65
C PHE A 101 -0.54 -0.28 12.59
N PHE A 102 -0.13 -0.90 13.69
CA PHE A 102 0.87 -0.32 14.60
C PHE A 102 2.24 -0.15 13.93
N HIS A 103 2.64 -1.11 13.10
CA HIS A 103 3.87 -1.00 12.33
C HIS A 103 3.84 0.24 11.41
N LEU A 104 2.75 0.44 10.67
CA LEU A 104 2.56 1.64 9.84
C LEU A 104 2.52 2.94 10.67
N ALA A 105 1.92 2.91 11.85
CA ALA A 105 1.88 4.06 12.75
C ALA A 105 3.27 4.45 13.30
N SER A 106 4.15 3.47 13.49
CA SER A 106 5.52 3.68 13.97
C SER A 106 6.48 4.16 12.87
N LEU A 107 6.12 3.99 11.59
CA LEU A 107 6.97 4.44 10.49
C LEU A 107 7.00 5.97 10.44
N GLN A 108 8.20 6.53 10.31
CA GLN A 108 8.44 7.95 10.12
C GLN A 108 9.13 8.15 8.77
N THR A 109 8.53 8.97 7.91
CA THR A 109 9.07 9.35 6.60
C THR A 109 9.60 10.78 6.71
N PHE A 110 10.92 10.95 6.63
CA PHE A 110 11.60 12.26 6.76
C PHE A 110 11.16 13.06 8.01
N GLY A 111 11.04 12.37 9.15
CA GLY A 111 10.68 12.98 10.44
C GLY A 111 9.17 13.26 10.64
N VAL A 112 8.31 12.84 9.71
CA VAL A 112 6.85 12.95 9.83
C VAL A 112 6.24 11.54 9.96
N PRO A 113 5.33 11.28 10.91
CA PRO A 113 4.65 9.99 11.03
C PRO A 113 3.95 9.61 9.72
N TYR A 114 4.07 8.35 9.29
CA TYR A 114 3.50 7.87 8.02
C TYR A 114 1.97 8.01 7.98
N LEU A 115 1.29 7.82 9.12
CA LEU A 115 -0.16 8.01 9.28
C LEU A 115 -0.57 9.44 9.64
N SER A 116 0.32 10.43 9.47
CA SER A 116 0.02 11.85 9.72
C SER A 116 -0.99 12.38 8.70
N LEU A 117 -2.27 12.10 8.92
CA LEU A 117 -3.38 12.62 8.12
C LEU A 117 -3.67 14.11 8.40
N ALA A 118 -3.16 14.68 9.49
CA ALA A 118 -3.30 16.08 9.81
C ALA A 118 -2.02 16.58 10.48
N ASP A 119 -1.34 17.53 9.83
CA ASP A 119 -0.29 18.31 10.48
C ASP A 119 -0.92 19.05 11.67
N ASN A 120 -0.71 18.54 12.89
CA ASN A 120 -1.19 19.16 14.12
C ASN A 120 -0.24 20.28 14.58
N ARG A 121 0.60 20.83 13.68
CA ARG A 121 1.32 22.07 13.92
C ARG A 121 0.32 23.23 13.88
N LYS A 122 0.29 24.00 14.98
CA LYS A 122 -0.47 25.24 15.11
C LYS A 122 -0.27 26.13 13.88
N GLY A 123 -1.33 26.31 13.10
CA GLY A 123 -1.46 27.35 12.08
C GLY A 123 -1.39 26.84 10.64
N SER A 124 -2.56 26.76 10.01
CA SER A 124 -2.74 26.97 8.56
C SER A 124 -2.38 25.86 7.55
N GLN A 125 -2.49 24.56 7.87
CA GLN A 125 -2.41 23.52 6.82
C GLN A 125 -3.49 22.42 6.86
N LYS A 126 -4.61 22.65 7.57
CA LYS A 126 -5.71 21.66 7.64
C LYS A 126 -6.39 21.39 6.30
N HIS A 127 -6.37 22.36 5.39
CA HIS A 127 -7.04 22.22 4.10
C HIS A 127 -6.31 21.27 3.16
N ASP A 128 -4.97 21.23 3.19
CA ASP A 128 -4.18 20.48 2.21
C ASP A 128 -4.24 18.95 2.42
N SER A 129 -4.64 18.51 3.62
CA SER A 129 -4.81 17.09 3.97
C SER A 129 -6.08 16.44 3.39
N PHE A 130 -7.17 17.19 3.26
CA PHE A 130 -8.45 16.66 2.76
C PHE A 130 -8.82 17.18 1.38
N VAL A 131 -8.42 18.41 1.03
CA VAL A 131 -8.68 19.04 -0.27
C VAL A 131 -7.48 19.89 -0.67
N ARG A 132 -6.72 19.44 -1.67
CA ARG A 132 -5.53 20.14 -2.18
C ARG A 132 -5.80 21.63 -2.37
N ALA A 133 -5.10 22.48 -1.62
CA ALA A 133 -5.30 23.92 -1.67
C ALA A 133 -4.79 24.49 -3.01
N ARG A 134 -5.44 25.57 -3.46
CA ARG A 134 -5.14 26.24 -4.73
C ARG A 134 -3.68 26.74 -4.76
N TRP A 135 -2.95 26.46 -5.85
CA TRP A 135 -1.49 26.61 -6.01
C TRP A 135 -0.88 27.94 -5.51
N GLY A 136 -1.62 29.05 -5.62
CA GLY A 136 -1.17 30.37 -5.15
C GLY A 136 -1.00 30.49 -3.63
N ARG A 137 -1.72 29.69 -2.82
CA ARG A 137 -1.61 29.66 -1.35
C ARG A 137 -0.54 28.69 -0.83
N LEU A 138 0.01 27.85 -1.70
CA LEU A 138 1.04 26.85 -1.36
C LEU A 138 2.48 27.38 -1.46
N ARG A 139 2.66 28.66 -1.84
CA ARG A 139 3.97 29.33 -1.97
C ARG A 139 4.74 29.51 -0.65
N TYR A 140 4.14 29.20 0.50
CA TYR A 140 4.76 29.37 1.83
C TYR A 140 5.11 28.04 2.54
N ARG A 141 5.42 26.99 1.78
CA ARG A 141 5.90 25.74 2.36
C ARG A 141 7.32 25.93 2.91
N LYS A 142 7.44 26.24 4.21
CA LYS A 142 8.72 26.21 4.93
C LYS A 142 9.17 24.74 5.06
N LEU A 143 9.95 24.27 4.08
CA LEU A 143 10.64 22.99 4.19
C LEU A 143 11.63 23.09 5.35
N PHE A 144 11.43 22.26 6.37
CA PHE A 144 12.42 21.93 7.41
C PHE A 144 13.16 23.11 8.06
N SER A 145 12.47 23.95 8.84
CA SER A 145 13.18 24.71 9.88
C SER A 145 13.22 23.85 11.15
N THR A 146 14.41 23.34 11.47
CA THR A 146 14.74 22.89 12.83
C THR A 146 14.47 24.05 13.79
N PRO A 147 14.05 23.79 15.04
CA PRO A 147 13.88 24.85 16.04
C PRO A 147 15.17 25.68 16.26
N GLU A 148 16.33 25.08 16.03
CA GLU A 148 17.66 25.70 16.15
C GLU A 148 17.90 26.84 15.16
N GLU A 149 17.53 26.68 13.89
CA GLU A 149 17.80 27.68 12.84
C GLU A 149 17.00 28.98 13.03
N LYS A 150 15.86 28.91 13.74
CA LYS A 150 15.07 30.10 14.11
C LYS A 150 15.72 30.93 15.20
N LEU A 151 16.58 30.34 16.03
CA LEU A 151 17.33 31.07 17.06
C LEU A 151 18.49 31.84 16.43
N GLU A 152 19.13 31.30 15.40
CA GLU A 152 20.20 32.01 14.68
C GLU A 152 19.65 33.15 13.79
N MET A 153 18.51 32.94 13.12
CA MET A 153 17.88 34.01 12.34
C MET A 153 17.25 35.12 13.20
N GLY A 154 17.00 34.89 14.49
CA GLY A 154 16.46 35.87 15.42
C GLY A 154 17.50 36.83 16.02
N LEU A 155 18.80 36.56 15.81
CA LEU A 155 19.90 37.32 16.42
C LEU A 155 20.72 38.15 15.41
N GLY A 156 20.47 38.01 14.11
CA GLY A 156 21.22 38.71 13.05
C GLY A 156 20.57 39.99 12.50
N GLY A 157 19.48 40.48 13.11
CA GLY A 157 18.62 41.52 12.53
C GLY A 157 18.56 42.86 13.28
N GLU A 158 19.38 43.08 14.30
CA GLU A 158 19.56 44.40 14.91
C GLU A 158 20.98 44.90 14.64
N ASN A 159 21.10 46.11 14.11
CA ASN A 159 22.30 46.89 13.82
C ASN A 159 22.88 46.75 12.40
N GLN A 160 22.26 47.44 11.44
CA GLN A 160 22.99 48.28 10.47
C GLN A 160 22.03 49.24 9.75
N GLU A 161 21.86 50.44 10.33
CA GLU A 161 21.68 51.71 9.58
C GLU A 161 22.93 52.56 9.85
N PRO A 162 23.50 53.19 8.81
CA PRO A 162 23.21 54.62 8.63
C PRO A 162 22.73 55.01 7.22
#